data_AF-A0A0M3B2K8-F1
#
_entry.id   AF-A0A0M3B2K8-F1
#
_cell.length_a   1.000
_cell.length_b   1.000
_cell.length_c   1.000
_cell.angle_alpha   90.00
_cell.angle_beta   90.00
_cell.angle_gamma   90.00
#
_symmetry.space_group_name_H-M   'P 1'
#
loop_
_entity.id
_entity.type
_entity.pdbx_description
1 polymer ?
#
loop_
_entity_poly.entity_id
_entity_poly.type
_entity_poly.pdbx_seq_one_letter_code
_entity_poly.pdbx_strand_id
1 'polypeptide(L)' 'MTSKIATEAGYYNGKFLKAGMSYPAEASGRDGDVPRDIDLSSMTKDELIAEAKSRGIEVDASKTKAEITAAIEAGSR' A
#
# COMPACT_ATOMS: atom_id res chain seq x y z
N MET A 1 -0.75 26.33 10.13
CA MET A 1 -0.03 25.29 10.88
C MET A 1 -0.93 24.81 12.00
N THR A 2 -1.72 23.77 11.77
CA THR A 2 -2.59 23.18 12.82
C THR A 2 -1.76 22.18 13.62
N SER A 3 -1.90 22.15 14.94
CA SER A 3 -1.25 21.15 15.82
C SER A 3 -2.32 20.23 16.40
N LYS A 4 -2.07 18.92 16.41
CA LYS A 4 -2.92 17.90 17.04
C LYS A 4 -2.33 17.48 18.39
N ILE A 5 -3.16 17.00 19.31
CA ILE A 5 -2.71 16.48 20.60
C ILE A 5 -2.83 14.96 20.58
N ALA A 6 -1.77 14.27 21.04
CA ALA A 6 -1.78 12.84 21.26
C ALA A 6 -2.76 12.52 22.40
N THR A 7 -3.83 11.79 22.11
CA THR A 7 -4.80 11.36 23.13
C THR A 7 -4.27 10.19 23.96
N GLU A 8 -3.38 9.40 23.37
CA GLU A 8 -2.78 8.21 23.97
C GLU A 8 -1.28 8.18 23.68
N ALA A 9 -0.51 7.44 24.49
CA ALA A 9 0.91 7.27 24.25
C ALA A 9 1.15 6.41 22.99
N GLY A 10 1.90 6.92 22.03
CA GLY A 10 2.08 6.27 20.73
C GLY A 10 3.06 7.00 19.83
N TYR A 11 3.32 6.46 18.64
CA TYR A 11 4.16 7.11 17.63
C TYR A 11 3.33 8.05 16.76
N TYR A 12 3.67 9.34 16.77
CA TYR A 12 3.06 10.37 15.91
C TYR A 12 4.18 11.12 15.19
N ASN A 13 4.09 11.22 13.85
CA ASN A 13 5.12 11.86 13.00
C ASN A 13 6.55 11.36 13.26
N GLY A 14 6.73 10.05 13.43
CA GLY A 14 8.05 9.45 13.66
C GLY A 14 8.65 9.71 15.04
N LYS A 15 7.89 10.26 16.00
CA LYS A 15 8.31 10.43 17.39
C LYS A 15 7.32 9.76 18.33
N PHE A 16 7.82 9.07 19.35
CA PHE A 16 6.98 8.57 20.42
C PHE A 16 6.54 9.73 21.31
N LEU A 17 5.23 9.93 21.45
CA LEU A 17 4.64 10.98 22.27
C LEU A 17 3.79 10.34 23.36
N LYS A 18 3.77 10.98 24.53
CA LYS A 18 2.84 10.64 25.62
C LYS A 18 1.51 11.34 25.40
N ALA A 19 0.44 10.80 26.00
CA ALA A 19 -0.84 11.47 26.04
C ALA A 19 -0.70 12.92 26.55
N GLY A 20 -1.35 13.86 25.87
CA GLY A 20 -1.29 15.29 26.14
C GLY A 20 -0.18 16.06 25.41
N MET A 21 0.74 15.39 24.71
CA MET A 21 1.77 16.08 23.91
C MET A 21 1.24 16.47 22.53
N SER A 22 1.57 17.69 22.08
CA SER A 22 1.15 18.20 20.77
C SER A 22 2.15 17.84 19.67
N TYR A 23 1.66 17.51 18.48
CA TYR A 23 2.43 17.28 17.26
C TYR A 23 1.87 18.11 16.10
N PRO A 24 2.71 18.52 15.13
CA PRO A 24 2.21 19.22 13.95
C PRO A 24 1.23 18.33 13.20
N ALA A 25 0.04 18.85 12.88
CA ALA A 25 -0.97 18.14 12.08
C ALA A 25 -0.58 18.03 10.60
N GLU A 26 0.63 18.46 10.24
CA GLU A 26 1.20 18.39 8.89
C GLU A 26 2.26 17.30 8.83
N ALA A 27 1.79 16.07 9.03
CA ALA A 27 2.32 14.86 8.43
C ALA A 27 1.39 13.72 8.87
N SER A 28 0.13 13.80 8.45
CA SER A 28 -0.44 12.57 7.90
C SER A 28 0.54 12.11 6.81
N GLY A 29 1.55 11.31 7.19
CA GLY A 29 1.80 10.12 6.41
C GLY A 29 0.39 9.53 6.24
N ARG A 30 -0.21 9.50 5.05
CA ARG A 30 0.44 8.96 3.85
C ARG A 30 1.43 7.89 4.28
N ASP A 31 0.95 7.01 5.13
CA ASP A 31 1.38 5.63 5.10
C ASP A 31 1.03 5.17 3.68
N GLY A 32 2.05 5.21 2.81
CA GLY A 32 2.00 4.57 1.50
C GLY A 32 1.30 5.32 0.37
N ASP A 33 1.73 6.55 0.03
CA ASP A 33 1.79 6.97 -1.38
C ASP A 33 3.20 6.69 -1.94
N VAL A 34 3.92 5.74 -1.32
CA VAL A 34 4.74 4.86 -2.13
C VAL A 34 3.71 4.18 -3.02
N PRO A 35 3.75 4.28 -4.36
CA PRO A 35 3.05 3.29 -5.15
C PRO A 35 3.49 1.98 -4.51
N ARG A 36 2.56 1.24 -3.89
CA ARG A 36 2.81 -0.17 -3.65
C ARG A 36 2.88 -0.71 -5.07
N ASP A 37 4.04 -0.55 -5.70
CA ASP A 37 4.62 -1.53 -6.60
C ASP A 37 4.61 -2.80 -5.76
N ILE A 38 3.42 -3.40 -5.69
CA ILE A 38 3.21 -4.74 -5.23
C ILE A 38 4.17 -5.50 -6.10
N ASP A 39 5.22 -6.04 -5.49
CA ASP A 39 6.27 -6.72 -6.21
C ASP A 39 5.66 -8.01 -6.78
N LEU A 40 5.03 -7.89 -7.94
CA LEU A 40 4.35 -8.96 -8.66
C LEU A 40 5.36 -10.10 -8.95
N SER A 41 6.64 -9.76 -9.00
CA SER A 41 7.76 -10.71 -9.13
C SER A 41 7.89 -11.65 -7.94
N SER A 42 7.60 -11.18 -6.73
CA SER A 42 7.65 -11.97 -5.48
C SER A 42 6.37 -12.79 -5.23
N MET A 43 5.26 -12.45 -5.89
CA MET A 43 3.98 -13.16 -5.72
C MET A 43 3.99 -14.53 -6.42
N THR A 44 3.22 -15.48 -5.90
CA THR A 44 3.00 -16.76 -6.59
C THR A 44 2.00 -16.60 -7.73
N LYS A 45 1.90 -17.61 -8.61
CA LYS A 45 0.96 -17.56 -9.74
C LYS A 45 -0.50 -17.39 -9.27
N ASP A 46 -0.90 -18.10 -8.22
CA ASP A 46 -2.23 -17.97 -7.62
C ASP A 46 -2.47 -16.58 -7.02
N GLU A 47 -1.47 -16.02 -6.33
CA GLU A 47 -1.58 -14.67 -5.78
C GLU A 47 -1.66 -13.60 -6.87
N LEU A 48 -0.96 -13.78 -7.98
CA LEU A 48 -1.08 -12.89 -9.15
C LEU A 48 -2.47 -12.97 -9.78
N ILE A 49 -3.07 -14.15 -9.87
CA ILE A 49 -4.44 -14.30 -10.38
C ILE A 49 -5.44 -13.61 -9.44
N ALA A 50 -5.25 -13.76 -8.12
CA ALA A 50 -6.06 -13.09 -7.12
C ALA A 50 -5.92 -11.57 -7.20
N GLU A 51 -4.70 -11.06 -7.37
CA GLU A 51 -4.41 -9.64 -7.50
C GLU A 51 -4.95 -9.05 -8.80
N ALA A 52 -4.82 -9.76 -9.92
CA ALA A 52 -5.46 -9.39 -11.19
C ALA A 52 -6.97 -9.25 -11.02
N LYS A 53 -7.62 -10.23 -10.37
CA LYS A 53 -9.05 -10.19 -10.09
C LYS A 53 -9.43 -9.04 -9.16
N SER A 54 -8.61 -8.77 -8.14
CA SER A 54 -8.77 -7.62 -7.22
C SER A 54 -8.75 -6.28 -7.98
N ARG A 55 -7.94 -6.20 -9.04
CA ARG A 55 -7.84 -5.05 -9.94
C ARG A 55 -8.87 -5.04 -11.08
N GLY A 56 -9.74 -6.06 -11.16
CA GLY A 56 -10.73 -6.19 -12.24
C GLY A 56 -10.14 -6.62 -13.59
N ILE A 57 -8.95 -7.20 -13.60
CA ILE A 57 -8.26 -7.73 -14.78
C ILE A 57 -8.53 -9.23 -14.87
N GLU A 58 -9.23 -9.66 -15.90
CA GLU A 58 -9.41 -11.09 -16.19
C GLU A 58 -8.13 -11.68 -16.80
N VAL A 59 -7.47 -12.56 -16.04
CA VAL A 59 -6.29 -13.30 -16.47
C VAL A 59 -6.59 -14.79 -16.55
N ASP A 60 -6.18 -15.42 -17.65
CA ASP A 60 -6.36 -16.86 -17.83
C ASP A 60 -5.33 -17.64 -17.01
N ALA A 61 -5.79 -18.58 -16.18
CA ALA A 61 -4.93 -19.36 -15.31
C ALA A 61 -3.98 -20.31 -16.06
N SER A 62 -4.19 -20.54 -17.36
CA SER A 62 -3.28 -21.31 -18.21
C SER A 62 -2.05 -20.50 -18.62
N LYS A 63 -2.11 -19.17 -18.52
CA LYS A 63 -0.98 -18.28 -18.84
C LYS A 63 0.18 -18.47 -17.87
N THR A 64 1.37 -18.11 -18.34
CA THR A 64 2.57 -18.15 -17.49
C THR A 64 2.55 -17.03 -16.46
N LYS A 65 3.33 -17.20 -15.38
CA LYS A 65 3.46 -16.17 -14.33
C LYS A 65 3.81 -14.80 -14.93
N ALA A 66 4.78 -14.77 -15.85
CA ALA A 66 5.24 -13.54 -16.49
C ALA A 66 4.12 -12.85 -17.32
N GLU A 67 3.30 -13.62 -18.03
CA GLU A 67 2.20 -13.05 -18.80
C GLU A 67 1.07 -12.50 -17.92
N ILE A 68 0.82 -13.12 -16.76
CA ILE A 68 -0.16 -12.63 -15.78
C ILE A 68 0.35 -11.32 -15.15
N THR A 69 1.63 -11.28 -14.75
CA THR A 69 2.27 -10.05 -14.25
C THR A 69 2.19 -8.92 -15.26
N ALA A 70 2.55 -9.18 -16.53
CA ALA A 70 2.48 -8.18 -17.59
C ALA A 70 1.05 -7.66 -17.83
N ALA A 71 0.03 -8.52 -17.73
CA ALA A 71 -1.36 -8.11 -17.84
C ALA A 71 -1.79 -7.18 -16.69
N ILE A 72 -1.33 -7.47 -15.46
CA ILE A 72 -1.59 -6.63 -14.28
C ILE A 72 -0.92 -5.27 -14.41
N GLU A 73 0.36 -5.24 -14.82
CA GLU A 73 1.11 -3.99 -15.04
C GLU A 73 0.46 -3.14 -16.13
N ALA A 74 0.06 -3.75 -17.25
CA ALA A 74 -0.58 -3.04 -18.36
C ALA A 74 -1.97 -2.47 -18.00
N GLY A 75 -2.75 -3.16 -17.16
CA GLY A 75 -4.07 -2.72 -16.73
C GLY A 75 -4.06 -1.68 -15.60
N SER A 76 -2.90 -1.35 -15.03
CA SER A 76 -2.77 -0.41 -13.90
C SER A 76 -2.47 1.03 -14.34
N ARG A 77 -2.63 1.35 -15.63
CA ARG A 77 -2.29 2.66 -16.23
C ARG A 77 -3.52 3.46 -16.64
#